data_AF-A0A2G9S7M2-F1
#
_entry.id   AF-A0A2G9S7M2-F1
#
_cell.length_a   1.000
_cell.length_b   1.000
_cell.length_c   1.000
_cell.angle_alpha   90.00
_cell.angle_beta   90.00
_cell.angle_gamma   90.00
#
_symmetry.space_group_name_H-M   'P 1'
#
loop_
_entity.id
_entity.type
_entity.pdbx_description
1 polymer ?
#
loop_
_entity_poly.entity_id
_entity_poly.type
_entity_poly.pdbx_seq_one_letter_code
_entity_poly.pdbx_strand_id
1 'polypeptide(L)'
;MCRSLRYCVSHCLHAAMTRLEEANQEVNMHTSVRYLGFLARITLLVAICMGLYVRWEQTAETLILVIFILGLFIFGIASILYYYFSMEVASLSLSNLWFGFLLGLLCFIDMSQFKYDVKEEATKYLLISSIIIRAMYALVERICGCVRHHPTLLTAAEFLELTGFAVASTIMLVQKSLCIILLITAFALIVIDLRMKSFLAILNLVIFSVVTPVLFFPSLKIPVNPFALSCFFCCIISEPFLDVYFSGLSVTERWKPYLYRSPICRRFSVMSIGLIELIFFILAAFKLQDLHLWYFVIPGFSIFGIFWLICHIIFLITLWGFHTKLNDCHKVYYSHRTDNSLDRVMASKGMRHFCLISERLVFFSLLSTTVLGAVSWQPSIGTFMSLFLIVLPLESMAHGLFHELGSCLGGTSVGYAVVIPTNFCRN
;
A
#
# COMPACT_ATOMS: atom_id res chain seq x y z
N MET A 1 -13.48 -22.68 -7.56
CA MET A 1 -12.15 -23.18 -7.97
C MET A 1 -10.99 -22.49 -7.25
N CYS A 2 -10.89 -21.16 -7.20
CA CYS A 2 -9.75 -20.47 -6.54
C CYS A 2 -9.55 -20.81 -5.04
N ARG A 3 -10.63 -21.06 -4.27
CA ARG A 3 -10.52 -21.50 -2.85
C ARG A 3 -9.89 -22.90 -2.69
N SER A 4 -10.14 -23.81 -3.63
CA SER A 4 -9.60 -25.19 -3.60
C SER A 4 -8.13 -25.24 -4.00
N LEU A 5 -7.71 -24.43 -4.99
CA LEU A 5 -6.29 -24.24 -5.33
C LEU A 5 -5.52 -23.60 -4.17
N ARG A 6 -6.08 -22.58 -3.52
CA ARG A 6 -5.46 -21.94 -2.34
C ARG A 6 -5.28 -22.93 -1.18
N TYR A 7 -6.30 -23.75 -0.94
CA TYR A 7 -6.26 -24.77 0.11
C TYR A 7 -5.26 -25.87 -0.22
N CYS A 8 -5.24 -26.38 -1.46
CA CYS A 8 -4.33 -27.43 -1.90
C CYS A 8 -2.86 -26.96 -1.88
N VAL A 9 -2.58 -25.77 -2.41
CA VAL A 9 -1.23 -25.19 -2.38
C VAL A 9 -0.78 -24.96 -0.93
N SER A 10 -1.63 -24.37 -0.09
CA SER A 10 -1.32 -24.17 1.34
C SER A 10 -1.06 -25.49 2.06
N HIS A 11 -1.84 -26.53 1.79
CA HIS A 11 -1.76 -27.81 2.51
C HIS A 11 -0.60 -28.68 2.02
N CYS A 12 -0.27 -28.65 0.72
CA CYS A 12 0.92 -29.28 0.17
C CYS A 12 2.20 -28.59 0.64
N LEU A 13 2.21 -27.25 0.72
CA LEU A 13 3.31 -26.49 1.30
C LEU A 13 3.49 -26.80 2.79
N HIS A 14 2.39 -26.85 3.54
CA HIS A 14 2.45 -27.14 4.97
C HIS A 14 2.92 -28.58 5.24
N ALA A 15 2.48 -29.56 4.44
CA ALA A 15 2.93 -30.95 4.56
C ALA A 15 4.40 -31.15 4.12
N ALA A 16 4.88 -30.38 3.15
CA ALA A 16 6.29 -30.37 2.78
C ALA A 16 7.15 -29.68 3.86
N MET A 17 6.60 -28.65 4.50
CA MET A 17 7.24 -27.90 5.57
C MET A 17 7.38 -28.73 6.86
N THR A 18 6.32 -29.42 7.30
CA THR A 18 6.41 -30.28 8.50
C THR A 18 7.48 -31.36 8.32
N ARG A 19 7.61 -31.92 7.12
CA ARG A 19 8.70 -32.87 6.80
C ARG A 19 10.09 -32.24 6.75
N LEU A 20 10.20 -30.95 6.41
CA LEU A 20 11.47 -30.21 6.39
C LEU A 20 11.88 -29.75 7.79
N GLU A 21 10.91 -29.39 8.63
CA GLU A 21 11.05 -28.98 10.03
C GLU A 21 11.42 -30.18 10.92
N GLU A 22 10.86 -31.36 10.63
CA GLU A 22 11.30 -32.63 11.22
C GLU A 22 12.74 -33.03 10.79
N ALA A 23 13.19 -32.58 9.61
CA ALA A 23 14.50 -32.93 9.06
C ALA A 23 15.64 -31.97 9.46
N ASN A 24 15.33 -30.70 9.74
CA ASN A 24 16.31 -29.68 10.12
C ASN A 24 15.95 -29.09 11.49
N GLN A 25 16.83 -29.28 12.47
CA GLN A 25 16.72 -28.67 13.80
C GLN A 25 16.32 -27.18 13.69
N GLU A 26 15.17 -26.82 14.26
CA GLU A 26 14.47 -25.53 14.14
C GLU A 26 15.37 -24.28 14.26
N VAL A 27 16.47 -24.38 15.02
CA VAL A 27 17.42 -23.29 15.29
C VAL A 27 18.20 -22.87 14.03
N ASN A 28 18.50 -23.78 13.10
CA ASN A 28 19.34 -23.47 11.93
C ASN A 28 18.58 -22.77 10.79
N MET A 29 17.25 -22.97 10.72
CA MET A 29 16.41 -22.38 9.68
C MET A 29 16.16 -20.89 9.97
N HIS A 30 15.81 -20.54 11.21
CA HIS A 30 15.50 -19.15 11.58
C HIS A 30 16.72 -18.21 11.44
N THR A 31 17.93 -18.69 11.77
CA THR A 31 19.17 -17.93 11.60
C THR A 31 19.47 -17.72 10.12
N SER A 32 19.37 -18.77 9.29
CA SER A 32 19.56 -18.70 7.84
C SER A 32 18.61 -17.71 7.16
N VAL A 33 17.33 -17.71 7.55
CA VAL A 33 16.33 -16.75 7.06
C VAL A 33 16.73 -15.32 7.42
N ARG A 34 17.15 -15.05 8.67
CA ARG A 34 17.64 -13.72 9.08
C ARG A 34 18.83 -13.24 8.25
N TYR A 35 19.79 -14.12 7.94
CA TYR A 35 20.94 -13.76 7.10
C TYR A 35 20.53 -13.38 5.67
N LEU A 36 19.52 -14.04 5.10
CA LEU A 36 18.99 -13.68 3.79
C LEU A 36 18.36 -12.27 3.78
N GLY A 37 17.65 -11.91 4.85
CA GLY A 37 17.12 -10.56 5.03
C GLY A 37 18.21 -9.49 5.16
N PHE A 38 19.29 -9.80 5.88
CA PHE A 38 20.46 -8.92 5.99
C PHE A 38 21.20 -8.77 4.66
N LEU A 39 21.37 -9.86 3.92
CA LEU A 39 21.96 -9.86 2.59
C LEU A 39 21.18 -8.95 1.65
N ALA A 40 19.84 -9.02 1.64
CA ALA A 40 19.01 -8.14 0.81
C ALA A 40 19.29 -6.64 1.07
N ARG A 41 19.42 -6.25 2.35
CA ARG A 41 19.69 -4.87 2.77
C ARG A 41 21.12 -4.43 2.41
N ILE A 42 22.12 -5.31 2.57
CA ILE A 42 23.48 -5.00 2.14
C ILE A 42 23.56 -4.85 0.63
N THR A 43 22.97 -5.77 -0.14
CA THR A 43 22.97 -5.69 -1.61
C THR A 43 22.32 -4.40 -2.08
N LEU A 44 21.22 -3.98 -1.44
CA LEU A 44 20.59 -2.69 -1.71
C LEU A 44 21.51 -1.51 -1.41
N LEU A 45 22.17 -1.51 -0.24
CA LEU A 45 23.11 -0.46 0.14
C LEU A 45 24.27 -0.35 -0.85
N VAL A 46 24.87 -1.47 -1.24
CA VAL A 46 25.96 -1.52 -2.23
C VAL A 46 25.47 -0.99 -3.58
N ALA A 47 24.28 -1.40 -4.02
CA ALA A 47 23.68 -0.89 -5.26
C ALA A 47 23.51 0.63 -5.23
N ILE A 48 22.98 1.17 -4.14
CA ILE A 48 22.76 2.61 -3.97
C ILE A 48 24.09 3.37 -3.95
N CYS A 49 25.07 2.90 -3.17
CA CYS A 49 26.38 3.52 -3.10
C CYS A 49 27.08 3.52 -4.46
N MET A 50 27.02 2.40 -5.20
CA MET A 50 27.62 2.30 -6.53
C MET A 50 26.91 3.25 -7.52
N GLY A 51 25.57 3.28 -7.50
CA GLY A 51 24.80 4.16 -8.37
C GLY A 51 25.11 5.64 -8.15
N LEU A 52 25.13 6.08 -6.88
CA LEU A 52 25.47 7.47 -6.54
C LEU A 52 26.93 7.81 -6.89
N TYR A 53 27.86 6.88 -6.67
CA TYR A 53 29.27 7.06 -7.02
C TYR A 53 29.45 7.26 -8.53
N VAL A 54 28.83 6.44 -9.37
CA VAL A 54 28.89 6.58 -10.84
C VAL A 54 28.34 7.94 -11.28
N ARG A 55 27.24 8.39 -10.65
CA ARG A 55 26.68 9.70 -10.98
C ARG A 55 27.61 10.83 -10.59
N TRP A 56 28.21 10.77 -9.41
CA TRP A 56 29.19 11.76 -8.99
C TRP A 56 30.45 11.77 -9.88
N GLU A 57 31.01 10.59 -10.19
CA GLU A 57 32.25 10.45 -10.98
C GLU A 57 32.12 11.12 -12.36
N GLN A 58 30.97 10.97 -13.01
CA GLN A 58 30.75 11.50 -14.37
C GLN A 58 30.24 12.94 -14.38
N THR A 59 29.40 13.34 -13.42
CA THR A 59 28.83 14.70 -13.38
C THR A 59 29.73 15.71 -12.68
N ALA A 60 30.64 15.24 -11.83
CA ALA A 60 31.43 16.05 -10.89
C ALA A 60 30.58 16.99 -10.02
N GLU A 61 29.28 16.71 -9.86
CA GLU A 61 28.37 17.54 -9.07
C GLU A 61 28.67 17.41 -7.57
N THR A 62 29.04 18.53 -6.95
CA THR A 62 29.35 18.59 -5.52
C THR A 62 28.16 18.23 -4.64
N LEU A 63 26.93 18.47 -5.10
CA LEU A 63 25.70 18.12 -4.37
C LEU A 63 25.58 16.61 -4.14
N ILE A 64 25.88 15.79 -5.15
CA ILE A 64 25.81 14.32 -5.04
C ILE A 64 26.84 13.82 -4.02
N LEU A 65 28.06 14.39 -4.04
CA LEU A 65 29.10 14.06 -3.07
C LEU A 65 28.70 14.43 -1.64
N VAL A 66 28.16 15.64 -1.45
CA VAL A 66 27.69 16.11 -0.13
C VAL A 66 26.59 15.20 0.40
N ILE A 67 25.63 14.82 -0.43
CA ILE A 67 24.56 13.89 -0.06
C ILE A 67 25.13 12.51 0.30
N PHE A 68 26.10 12.01 -0.47
CA PHE A 68 26.74 10.73 -0.22
C PHE A 68 27.46 10.72 1.14
N ILE A 69 28.26 11.76 1.43
CA ILE A 69 28.96 11.92 2.73
C ILE A 69 27.95 12.04 3.88
N LEU A 70 26.91 12.87 3.70
CA LEU A 70 25.83 13.00 4.68
C LEU A 70 25.16 11.65 4.96
N GLY A 71 25.00 10.82 3.93
CA GLY A 71 24.43 9.49 4.08
C GLY A 71 25.29 8.54 4.87
N LEU A 72 26.60 8.52 4.65
CA LEU A 72 27.53 7.75 5.46
C LEU A 72 27.49 8.21 6.93
N PHE A 73 27.39 9.52 7.16
CA PHE A 73 27.26 10.09 8.50
C PHE A 73 25.95 9.65 9.19
N ILE A 74 24.83 9.68 8.47
CA ILE A 74 23.53 9.21 8.97
C ILE A 74 23.56 7.72 9.31
N PHE A 75 24.16 6.87 8.46
CA PHE A 75 24.34 5.45 8.78
C PHE A 75 25.28 5.24 9.98
N GLY A 76 26.31 6.07 10.12
CA GLY A 76 27.18 6.09 11.29
C GLY A 76 26.41 6.40 12.58
N ILE A 77 25.59 7.46 12.57
CA ILE A 77 24.72 7.82 13.70
C ILE A 77 23.73 6.69 14.00
N ALA A 78 23.06 6.12 12.99
CA ALA A 78 22.16 4.99 13.19
C ALA A 78 22.88 3.82 13.85
N SER A 79 24.10 3.52 13.44
CA SER A 79 24.91 2.45 14.04
C SER A 79 25.27 2.75 15.50
N ILE A 80 25.66 4.00 15.81
CA ILE A 80 25.96 4.44 17.18
C ILE A 80 24.71 4.32 18.06
N LEU A 81 23.55 4.81 17.58
CA LEU A 81 22.28 4.72 18.30
C LEU A 81 21.88 3.26 18.58
N TYR A 82 22.15 2.36 17.63
CA TYR A 82 21.85 0.93 17.78
C TYR A 82 22.75 0.27 18.83
N TYR A 83 24.08 0.37 18.66
CA TYR A 83 25.03 -0.39 19.46
C TYR A 83 25.39 0.24 20.81
N TYR A 84 25.47 1.57 20.89
CA TYR A 84 25.91 2.26 22.11
C TYR A 84 24.75 2.72 23.00
N PHE A 85 23.66 3.18 22.39
CA PHE A 85 22.51 3.72 23.13
C PHE A 85 21.34 2.74 23.24
N SER A 86 21.44 1.54 22.63
CA SER A 86 20.36 0.54 22.57
C SER A 86 19.03 1.13 22.06
N MET A 87 19.09 2.18 21.24
CA MET A 87 17.93 2.86 20.66
C MET A 87 17.58 2.25 19.30
N GLU A 88 17.17 0.98 19.29
CA GLU A 88 16.92 0.20 18.07
C GLU A 88 15.88 0.85 17.15
N VAL A 89 14.76 1.33 17.72
CA VAL A 89 13.67 1.95 16.96
C VAL A 89 14.14 3.22 16.25
N ALA A 90 14.91 4.07 16.93
CA ALA A 90 15.41 5.32 16.36
C ALA A 90 16.42 5.04 15.24
N SER A 91 17.34 4.10 15.47
CA SER A 91 18.31 3.67 14.47
C SER A 91 17.64 3.11 13.21
N LEU A 92 16.72 2.15 13.37
CA LEU A 92 16.00 1.55 12.24
C LEU A 92 15.14 2.58 11.52
N SER A 93 14.52 3.52 12.26
CA SER A 93 13.73 4.60 11.66
C SER A 93 14.58 5.51 10.79
N LEU A 94 15.74 5.94 11.28
CA LEU A 94 16.68 6.78 10.53
C LEU A 94 17.17 6.06 9.27
N SER A 95 17.51 4.77 9.40
CA SER A 95 18.00 3.93 8.31
C SER A 95 16.95 3.76 7.20
N ASN A 96 15.71 3.40 7.55
CA ASN A 96 14.62 3.21 6.59
C ASN A 96 14.25 4.52 5.87
N LEU A 97 14.19 5.65 6.60
CA LEU A 97 13.99 6.97 6.00
C LEU A 97 15.07 7.28 4.96
N TRP A 98 16.33 7.00 5.31
CA TRP A 98 17.47 7.30 4.46
C TRP A 98 17.55 6.38 3.23
N PHE A 99 17.22 5.09 3.37
CA PHE A 99 17.10 4.18 2.22
C PHE A 99 16.07 4.67 1.20
N GLY A 100 14.88 5.09 1.68
CA GLY A 100 13.86 5.68 0.82
C GLY A 100 14.35 6.93 0.09
N PHE A 101 15.04 7.82 0.81
CA PHE A 101 15.60 9.04 0.24
C PHE A 101 16.65 8.76 -0.83
N LEU A 102 17.67 7.95 -0.54
CA LEU A 102 18.74 7.65 -1.50
C LEU A 102 18.21 6.92 -2.74
N LEU A 103 17.25 6.01 -2.60
CA LEU A 103 16.66 5.31 -3.74
C LEU A 103 15.80 6.26 -4.59
N GLY A 104 15.13 7.23 -3.97
CA GLY A 104 14.46 8.32 -4.69
C GLY A 104 15.42 9.21 -5.46
N LEU A 105 16.60 9.53 -4.90
CA LEU A 105 17.62 10.28 -5.63
C LEU A 105 18.13 9.53 -6.85
N LEU A 106 18.48 8.24 -6.68
CA LEU A 106 18.92 7.38 -7.78
C LEU A 106 17.85 7.25 -8.88
N CYS A 107 16.58 7.41 -8.51
CA CYS A 107 15.45 7.39 -9.44
C CYS A 107 15.36 8.66 -10.30
N PHE A 108 15.64 9.85 -9.76
CA PHE A 108 15.38 11.13 -10.43
C PHE A 108 16.62 11.79 -11.07
N ILE A 109 17.83 11.28 -10.80
CA ILE A 109 19.06 11.78 -11.45
C ILE A 109 19.15 11.20 -12.87
N ASP A 110 19.28 12.09 -13.87
CA ASP A 110 19.13 11.76 -15.30
C ASP A 110 20.08 10.68 -15.81
N MET A 111 19.59 9.62 -16.46
CA MET A 111 20.35 8.47 -16.98
C MET A 111 20.99 8.70 -18.37
N SER A 112 20.73 9.84 -19.02
CA SER A 112 21.02 10.02 -20.46
C SER A 112 22.49 9.84 -20.85
N GLN A 113 23.43 10.18 -19.98
CA GLN A 113 24.88 10.12 -20.25
C GLN A 113 25.55 8.78 -19.90
N PHE A 114 24.84 7.86 -19.23
CA PHE A 114 25.45 6.74 -18.47
C PHE A 114 25.25 5.37 -19.12
N LYS A 115 24.74 5.30 -20.35
CA LYS A 115 24.26 4.06 -20.98
C LYS A 115 25.34 2.99 -21.21
N TYR A 116 26.61 3.39 -21.32
CA TYR A 116 27.72 2.50 -21.67
C TYR A 116 28.73 2.27 -20.53
N ASP A 117 28.46 2.78 -19.32
CA ASP A 117 29.35 2.57 -18.18
C ASP A 117 29.09 1.19 -17.54
N VAL A 118 30.14 0.38 -17.40
CA VAL A 118 30.11 -0.95 -16.78
C VAL A 118 29.61 -0.85 -15.32
N LYS A 119 29.95 0.24 -14.62
CA LYS A 119 29.55 0.47 -13.24
C LYS A 119 28.05 0.75 -13.10
N GLU A 120 27.46 1.44 -14.07
CA GLU A 120 26.02 1.67 -14.15
C GLU A 120 25.27 0.36 -14.45
N GLU A 121 25.82 -0.49 -15.32
CA GLU A 121 25.25 -1.81 -15.57
C GLU A 121 25.29 -2.71 -14.33
N ALA A 122 26.42 -2.73 -13.62
CA ALA A 122 26.55 -3.43 -12.34
C ALA A 122 25.52 -2.94 -11.32
N THR A 123 25.29 -1.63 -11.24
CA THR A 123 24.25 -1.05 -10.36
C THR A 123 22.86 -1.58 -10.69
N LYS A 124 22.49 -1.68 -11.98
CA LYS A 124 21.20 -2.24 -12.41
C LYS A 124 21.03 -3.70 -11.99
N TYR A 125 22.06 -4.54 -12.20
CA TYR A 125 22.02 -5.94 -11.78
C TYR A 125 21.91 -6.08 -10.26
N LEU A 126 22.61 -5.23 -9.50
CA LEU A 126 22.53 -5.24 -8.03
C LEU A 126 21.13 -4.84 -7.53
N LEU A 127 20.50 -3.84 -8.15
CA LEU A 127 19.11 -3.46 -7.82
C LEU A 127 18.13 -4.60 -8.09
N ILE A 128 18.22 -5.25 -9.25
CA ILE A 128 17.37 -6.42 -9.58
C ILE A 128 17.63 -7.57 -8.61
N SER A 129 18.90 -7.85 -8.31
CA SER A 129 19.29 -8.89 -7.35
C SER A 129 18.69 -8.61 -5.97
N SER A 130 18.71 -7.36 -5.51
CA SER A 130 18.08 -6.96 -4.25
C SER A 130 16.59 -7.28 -4.22
N ILE A 131 15.86 -7.00 -5.32
CA ILE A 131 14.43 -7.36 -5.44
C ILE A 131 14.23 -8.86 -5.30
N ILE A 132 15.02 -9.65 -6.03
CA ILE A 132 14.91 -11.12 -6.02
C ILE A 132 15.19 -11.67 -4.63
N ILE A 133 16.30 -11.25 -4.00
CA ILE A 133 16.68 -11.70 -2.65
C ILE A 133 15.61 -11.29 -1.63
N ARG A 134 15.06 -10.07 -1.73
CA ARG A 134 13.98 -9.59 -0.85
C ARG A 134 12.69 -10.39 -1.01
N ALA A 135 12.29 -10.68 -2.24
CA ALA A 135 11.11 -11.49 -2.53
C ALA A 135 11.30 -12.94 -2.07
N MET A 136 12.48 -13.52 -2.28
CA MET A 136 12.83 -14.85 -1.77
C MET A 136 12.85 -14.90 -0.24
N TYR A 137 13.44 -13.91 0.42
CA TYR A 137 13.38 -13.77 1.88
C TYR A 137 11.93 -13.75 2.37
N ALA A 138 11.10 -12.87 1.80
CA ALA A 138 9.70 -12.73 2.18
C ALA A 138 8.90 -14.03 1.94
N LEU A 139 9.20 -14.77 0.87
CA LEU A 139 8.58 -16.04 0.57
C LEU A 139 9.00 -17.14 1.56
N VAL A 140 10.30 -17.31 1.77
CA VAL A 140 10.86 -18.33 2.67
C VAL A 140 10.40 -18.08 4.11
N GLU A 141 10.38 -16.84 4.58
CA GLU A 141 9.91 -16.50 5.92
C GLU A 141 8.45 -16.95 6.17
N ARG A 142 7.59 -16.82 5.14
CA ARG A 142 6.18 -17.22 5.18
C ARG A 142 6.00 -18.72 5.03
N ILE A 143 6.74 -19.34 4.12
CA ILE A 143 6.74 -20.79 3.94
C ILE A 143 7.21 -21.47 5.22
N CYS A 144 8.23 -20.94 5.88
CA CYS A 144 8.78 -21.48 7.12
C CYS A 144 8.00 -21.05 8.38
N GLY A 145 6.82 -20.43 8.27
CA GLY A 145 6.00 -20.05 9.42
C GLY A 145 6.68 -19.08 10.41
N CYS A 146 7.78 -18.44 10.01
CA CYS A 146 8.59 -17.57 10.86
C CYS A 146 7.96 -16.18 11.07
N VAL A 147 6.88 -15.87 10.33
CA VAL A 147 6.23 -14.55 10.37
C VAL A 147 5.21 -14.45 11.49
N ARG A 148 5.37 -13.43 12.34
CA ARG A 148 4.28 -12.96 13.22
C ARG A 148 3.47 -11.89 12.51
N HIS A 149 2.26 -12.23 12.09
CA HIS A 149 1.37 -11.26 11.46
C HIS A 149 0.79 -10.28 12.50
N HIS A 150 1.11 -9.00 12.36
CA HIS A 150 0.54 -7.93 13.17
C HIS A 150 -0.52 -7.14 12.39
N PRO A 151 -1.64 -6.76 13.03
CA PRO A 151 -2.66 -5.95 12.40
C PRO A 151 -2.18 -4.49 12.34
N THR A 152 -1.63 -4.09 11.21
CA THR A 152 -1.16 -2.72 10.94
C THR A 152 -1.60 -2.29 9.54
N LEU A 153 -1.98 -1.02 9.38
CA LEU A 153 -2.29 -0.45 8.05
C LEU A 153 -0.99 -0.34 7.23
N LEU A 154 0.00 0.35 7.79
CA LEU A 154 1.32 0.54 7.24
C LEU A 154 2.34 0.35 8.36
N THR A 155 3.44 -0.32 8.09
CA THR A 155 4.53 -0.46 9.06
C THR A 155 5.32 0.84 9.17
N ALA A 156 5.99 1.06 10.30
CA ALA A 156 6.84 2.25 10.48
C ALA A 156 7.99 2.30 9.45
N ALA A 157 8.53 1.14 9.06
CA ALA A 157 9.56 1.03 8.04
C ALA A 157 9.05 1.49 6.67
N GLU A 158 7.92 0.95 6.21
CA GLU A 158 7.29 1.36 4.94
C GLU A 158 6.96 2.85 4.94
N PHE A 159 6.36 3.37 6.03
CA PHE A 159 6.03 4.79 6.13
C PHE A 159 7.27 5.68 5.97
N LEU A 160 8.37 5.32 6.62
CA LEU A 160 9.60 6.09 6.57
C LEU A 160 10.30 5.97 5.21
N GLU A 161 10.34 4.79 4.60
CA GLU A 161 10.86 4.62 3.23
C GLU A 161 10.05 5.43 2.21
N LEU A 162 8.71 5.39 2.30
CA LEU A 162 7.81 6.20 1.47
C LEU A 162 8.04 7.70 1.66
N THR A 163 8.19 8.12 2.92
CA THR A 163 8.47 9.53 3.27
C THR A 163 9.82 9.97 2.74
N GLY A 164 10.86 9.13 2.88
CA GLY A 164 12.20 9.41 2.36
C GLY A 164 12.18 9.60 0.85
N PHE A 165 11.52 8.69 0.12
CA PHE A 165 11.38 8.78 -1.34
C PHE A 165 10.58 10.03 -1.76
N ALA A 166 9.54 10.39 -1.00
CA ALA A 166 8.78 11.62 -1.23
C ALA A 166 9.65 12.88 -1.03
N VAL A 167 10.48 12.91 0.01
CA VAL A 167 11.43 14.01 0.25
C VAL A 167 12.46 14.10 -0.87
N ALA A 168 12.97 12.98 -1.39
CA ALA A 168 13.90 12.99 -2.52
C ALA A 168 13.33 13.66 -3.78
N SER A 169 12.01 13.56 -4.00
CA SER A 169 11.34 14.21 -5.14
C SER A 169 11.39 15.75 -5.07
N THR A 170 11.66 16.34 -3.91
CA THR A 170 11.72 17.80 -3.73
C THR A 170 12.91 18.46 -4.41
N ILE A 171 13.90 17.68 -4.85
CA ILE A 171 14.99 18.18 -5.73
C ILE A 171 14.44 18.66 -7.07
N MET A 172 13.28 18.13 -7.48
CA MET A 172 12.61 18.53 -8.70
C MET A 172 11.76 19.78 -8.53
N LEU A 173 11.35 20.39 -9.65
CA LEU A 173 10.39 21.52 -9.65
C LEU A 173 9.13 21.17 -8.83
N VAL A 174 8.63 22.13 -8.04
CA VAL A 174 7.50 21.97 -7.10
C VAL A 174 6.28 21.26 -7.71
N GLN A 175 5.92 21.57 -8.95
CA GLN A 175 4.80 20.92 -9.63
C GLN A 175 5.03 19.42 -9.87
N LYS A 176 6.25 19.06 -10.30
CA LYS A 176 6.62 17.66 -10.56
C LYS A 176 6.76 16.89 -9.25
N SER A 177 7.36 17.50 -8.23
CA SER A 177 7.49 16.88 -6.91
C SER A 177 6.13 16.62 -6.27
N LEU A 178 5.16 17.55 -6.38
CA LEU A 178 3.79 17.32 -5.94
C LEU A 178 3.13 16.11 -6.62
N CYS A 179 3.31 15.93 -7.93
CA CYS A 179 2.75 14.78 -8.65
C CYS A 179 3.34 13.46 -8.12
N ILE A 180 4.64 13.43 -7.86
CA ILE A 180 5.36 12.27 -7.31
C ILE A 180 4.92 11.98 -5.87
N ILE A 181 4.77 13.00 -5.02
CA ILE A 181 4.25 12.84 -3.65
C ILE A 181 2.84 12.23 -3.66
N LEU A 182 1.97 12.69 -4.58
CA LEU A 182 0.65 12.09 -4.76
C LEU A 182 0.74 10.64 -5.27
N LEU A 183 1.66 10.32 -6.17
CA LEU A 183 1.87 8.94 -6.63
C LEU A 183 2.32 8.02 -5.49
N ILE A 184 3.24 8.48 -4.64
CA ILE A 184 3.71 7.73 -3.46
C ILE A 184 2.56 7.54 -2.46
N THR A 185 1.68 8.54 -2.33
CA THR A 185 0.46 8.43 -1.52
C THR A 185 -0.49 7.37 -2.09
N ALA A 186 -0.69 7.34 -3.41
CA ALA A 186 -1.45 6.29 -4.10
C ALA A 186 -0.85 4.91 -3.82
N PHE A 187 0.48 4.81 -3.91
CA PHE A 187 1.21 3.58 -3.65
C PHE A 187 1.08 3.09 -2.21
N ALA A 188 1.17 4.00 -1.23
CA ALA A 188 0.93 3.69 0.17
C ALA A 188 -0.49 3.13 0.40
N LEU A 189 -1.50 3.70 -0.28
CA LEU A 189 -2.87 3.22 -0.21
C LEU A 189 -3.04 1.82 -0.82
N ILE A 190 -2.33 1.50 -1.90
CA ILE A 190 -2.32 0.16 -2.49
C ILE A 190 -1.68 -0.86 -1.54
N VAL A 191 -0.60 -0.49 -0.84
CA VAL A 191 0.02 -1.34 0.18
C VAL A 191 -0.98 -1.63 1.31
N ILE A 192 -1.71 -0.61 1.77
CA ILE A 192 -2.78 -0.80 2.77
C ILE A 192 -3.89 -1.69 2.21
N ASP A 193 -4.33 -1.46 0.97
CA ASP A 193 -5.38 -2.22 0.30
C ASP A 193 -5.05 -3.72 0.21
N LEU A 194 -3.80 -4.05 -0.14
CA LEU A 194 -3.26 -5.41 -0.14
C LEU A 194 -3.25 -6.03 1.26
N ARG A 195 -2.80 -5.29 2.28
CA ARG A 195 -2.77 -5.78 3.68
C ARG A 195 -4.17 -6.04 4.24
N MET A 196 -5.15 -5.23 3.86
CA MET A 196 -6.55 -5.44 4.22
C MET A 196 -7.20 -6.61 3.46
N LYS A 197 -6.56 -7.09 2.37
CA LYS A 197 -7.06 -8.14 1.48
C LYS A 197 -8.37 -7.78 0.79
N SER A 198 -8.55 -6.51 0.44
CA SER A 198 -9.77 -6.09 -0.25
C SER A 198 -9.93 -6.85 -1.57
N PHE A 199 -11.19 -7.00 -1.99
CA PHE A 199 -11.53 -7.78 -3.19
C PHE A 199 -10.84 -7.25 -4.47
N LEU A 200 -10.64 -5.93 -4.58
CA LEU A 200 -10.09 -5.28 -5.76
C LEU A 200 -8.62 -4.88 -5.60
N ALA A 201 -7.95 -5.23 -4.50
CA ALA A 201 -6.56 -4.84 -4.25
C ALA A 201 -5.58 -5.27 -5.37
N ILE A 202 -5.72 -6.50 -5.89
CA ILE A 202 -4.87 -6.99 -6.99
C ILE A 202 -5.15 -6.21 -8.28
N LEU A 203 -6.42 -5.90 -8.56
CA LEU A 203 -6.79 -5.10 -9.73
C LEU A 203 -6.21 -3.69 -9.63
N ASN A 204 -6.30 -3.05 -8.47
CA ASN A 204 -5.71 -1.73 -8.22
C ASN A 204 -4.18 -1.74 -8.39
N LEU A 205 -3.51 -2.79 -7.90
CA LEU A 205 -2.08 -2.98 -8.10
C LEU A 205 -1.73 -3.10 -9.60
N VAL A 206 -2.50 -3.87 -10.37
CA VAL A 206 -2.32 -4.00 -11.82
C VAL A 206 -2.52 -2.65 -12.51
N ILE A 207 -3.61 -1.95 -12.22
CA ILE A 207 -3.90 -0.61 -12.78
C ILE A 207 -2.74 0.35 -12.46
N PHE A 208 -2.29 0.40 -11.20
CA PHE A 208 -1.15 1.24 -10.81
C PHE A 208 0.13 0.86 -11.56
N SER A 209 0.45 -0.43 -11.68
CA SER A 209 1.64 -0.93 -12.36
C SER A 209 1.66 -0.64 -13.87
N VAL A 210 0.49 -0.47 -14.49
CA VAL A 210 0.36 -0.15 -15.92
C VAL A 210 0.32 1.37 -16.14
N VAL A 211 -0.55 2.08 -15.41
CA VAL A 211 -0.75 3.53 -15.58
C VAL A 211 0.52 4.31 -15.23
N THR A 212 1.24 3.89 -14.18
CA THR A 212 2.43 4.58 -13.70
C THR A 212 3.55 4.68 -14.76
N PRO A 213 4.06 3.57 -15.34
CA PRO A 213 5.08 3.65 -16.38
C PRO A 213 4.56 4.10 -17.75
N VAL A 214 3.33 3.73 -18.15
CA VAL A 214 2.84 3.98 -19.51
C VAL A 214 2.29 5.40 -19.70
N LEU A 215 1.67 5.99 -18.67
CA LEU A 215 0.94 7.24 -18.80
C LEU A 215 1.52 8.33 -17.90
N PHE A 216 1.76 8.03 -16.62
CA PHE A 216 2.15 9.02 -15.63
C PHE A 216 3.57 9.59 -15.85
N PHE A 217 4.60 8.74 -15.95
CA PHE A 217 5.96 9.23 -16.16
C PHE A 217 6.18 9.91 -17.51
N PRO A 218 5.64 9.40 -18.64
CA PRO A 218 5.66 10.12 -19.91
C PRO A 218 4.97 11.49 -19.84
N SER A 219 3.86 11.60 -19.12
CA SER A 219 3.15 12.88 -18.90
C SER A 219 4.03 13.93 -18.22
N LEU A 220 4.81 13.53 -17.21
CA LEU A 220 5.68 14.43 -16.45
C LEU A 220 7.00 14.80 -17.17
N LYS A 221 7.37 14.07 -18.24
CA LYS A 221 8.64 14.24 -18.97
C LYS A 221 9.84 14.33 -18.01
N ILE A 222 9.95 13.32 -17.14
CA ILE A 222 11.04 13.20 -16.16
C ILE A 222 11.97 12.08 -16.63
N PRO A 223 13.31 12.27 -16.58
CA PRO A 223 14.23 11.15 -16.73
C PRO A 223 14.17 10.30 -15.46
N VAL A 224 13.50 9.14 -15.56
CA VAL A 224 13.33 8.22 -14.43
C VAL A 224 14.20 7.00 -14.65
N ASN A 225 14.95 6.58 -13.62
CA ASN A 225 15.62 5.28 -13.62
C ASN A 225 14.60 4.16 -13.33
N PRO A 226 14.19 3.35 -14.33
CA PRO A 226 13.16 2.33 -14.14
C PRO A 226 13.61 1.22 -13.18
N PHE A 227 14.91 0.94 -13.07
CA PHE A 227 15.43 -0.11 -12.19
C PHE A 227 15.36 0.31 -10.72
N ALA A 228 15.75 1.55 -10.39
CA ALA A 228 15.65 2.08 -9.04
C ALA A 228 14.19 2.20 -8.59
N LEU A 229 13.32 2.69 -9.48
CA LEU A 229 11.89 2.79 -9.24
C LEU A 229 11.25 1.41 -9.01
N SER A 230 11.54 0.45 -9.88
CA SER A 230 11.04 -0.92 -9.74
C SER A 230 11.55 -1.55 -8.44
N CYS A 231 12.82 -1.32 -8.09
CA CYS A 231 13.38 -1.76 -6.82
C CYS A 231 12.60 -1.22 -5.63
N PHE A 232 12.31 0.08 -5.62
CA PHE A 232 11.55 0.72 -4.55
C PHE A 232 10.15 0.11 -4.39
N PHE A 233 9.38 0.06 -5.49
CA PHE A 233 8.02 -0.45 -5.44
C PHE A 233 7.97 -1.95 -5.12
N CYS A 234 8.81 -2.78 -5.74
CA CYS A 234 8.81 -4.22 -5.52
C CYS A 234 9.27 -4.59 -4.11
N CYS A 235 10.29 -3.93 -3.55
CA CYS A 235 10.76 -4.21 -2.20
C CYS A 235 9.69 -3.94 -1.13
N ILE A 236 8.85 -2.92 -1.33
CA ILE A 236 7.73 -2.59 -0.44
C ILE A 236 6.52 -3.51 -0.69
N ILE A 237 6.15 -3.80 -1.96
CA ILE A 237 4.99 -4.64 -2.30
C ILE A 237 5.19 -6.12 -1.92
N SER A 238 6.42 -6.63 -1.96
CA SER A 238 6.67 -8.09 -1.87
C SER A 238 6.03 -8.74 -0.65
N GLU A 239 6.16 -8.14 0.53
CA GLU A 239 5.56 -8.64 1.76
C GLU A 239 4.02 -8.59 1.75
N PRO A 240 3.36 -7.42 1.58
CA PRO A 240 1.90 -7.32 1.60
C PRO A 240 1.24 -8.13 0.47
N PHE A 241 1.89 -8.25 -0.69
CA PHE A 241 1.40 -9.09 -1.80
C PHE A 241 1.36 -10.58 -1.41
N LEU A 242 2.42 -11.09 -0.79
CA LEU A 242 2.45 -12.48 -0.30
C LEU A 242 1.47 -12.67 0.86
N ASP A 243 1.30 -11.68 1.74
CA ASP A 243 0.36 -11.74 2.87
C ASP A 243 -1.10 -11.90 2.44
N VAL A 244 -1.48 -11.44 1.24
CA VAL A 244 -2.81 -11.73 0.65
C VAL A 244 -3.10 -13.22 0.67
N TYR A 245 -2.10 -14.07 0.42
CA TYR A 245 -2.21 -15.54 0.39
C TYR A 245 -1.84 -16.20 1.72
N PHE A 246 -0.73 -15.82 2.34
CA PHE A 246 -0.19 -16.53 3.51
C PHE A 246 -0.76 -16.06 4.86
N SER A 247 -1.26 -14.82 4.96
CA SER A 247 -1.74 -14.32 6.25
C SER A 247 -3.03 -14.99 6.70
N GLY A 248 -2.99 -15.64 7.87
CA GLY A 248 -4.13 -16.26 8.54
C GLY A 248 -4.94 -15.33 9.45
N LEU A 249 -4.70 -14.01 9.42
CA LEU A 249 -5.44 -13.06 10.27
C LEU A 249 -6.92 -13.04 9.91
N SER A 250 -7.79 -13.03 10.93
CA SER A 250 -9.23 -12.89 10.75
C SER A 250 -9.57 -11.49 10.17
N VAL A 251 -10.77 -11.34 9.59
CA VAL A 251 -11.22 -10.04 9.05
C VAL A 251 -11.18 -8.96 10.14
N THR A 252 -11.69 -9.26 11.33
CA THR A 252 -11.79 -8.29 12.43
C THR A 252 -10.43 -7.98 13.06
N GLU A 253 -9.49 -8.93 13.01
CA GLU A 253 -8.08 -8.69 13.35
C GLU A 253 -7.41 -7.76 12.33
N ARG A 254 -7.55 -8.00 11.02
CA ARG A 254 -6.93 -7.15 9.98
C ARG A 254 -7.41 -5.70 10.06
N TRP A 255 -8.71 -5.51 10.18
CA TRP A 255 -9.32 -4.17 10.26
C TRP A 255 -9.23 -3.53 11.65
N LYS A 256 -8.64 -4.22 12.65
CA LYS A 256 -8.50 -3.73 14.02
C LYS A 256 -7.95 -2.30 14.13
N PRO A 257 -6.89 -1.89 13.40
CA PRO A 257 -6.34 -0.53 13.50
C PRO A 257 -7.35 0.55 13.07
N TYR A 258 -8.27 0.19 12.18
CA TYR A 258 -9.32 1.08 11.71
C TYR A 258 -10.54 1.05 12.64
N LEU A 259 -11.00 -0.14 13.03
CA LEU A 259 -12.19 -0.35 13.86
C LEU A 259 -12.03 0.22 15.28
N TYR A 260 -10.86 0.09 15.89
CA TYR A 260 -10.58 0.56 17.25
C TYR A 260 -10.04 1.99 17.33
N ARG A 261 -9.87 2.67 16.19
CA ARG A 261 -9.38 4.06 16.19
C ARG A 261 -10.39 4.99 16.86
N SER A 262 -9.94 6.11 17.44
CA SER A 262 -10.84 7.03 18.15
C SER A 262 -11.98 7.54 17.24
N PRO A 263 -13.17 7.86 17.79
CA PRO A 263 -14.30 8.36 17.00
C PRO A 263 -13.96 9.62 16.20
N ILE A 264 -13.13 10.49 16.79
CA ILE A 264 -12.68 11.74 16.17
C ILE A 264 -11.80 11.44 14.96
N CYS A 265 -10.80 10.55 15.09
CA CYS A 265 -9.95 10.16 13.97
C CYS A 265 -10.75 9.53 12.82
N ARG A 266 -11.76 8.70 13.12
CA ARG A 266 -12.62 8.10 12.10
C ARG A 266 -13.46 9.16 11.37
N ARG A 267 -13.99 10.15 12.07
CA ARG A 267 -14.71 11.28 11.45
C ARG A 267 -13.80 12.11 10.55
N PHE A 268 -12.59 12.43 11.02
CA PHE A 268 -11.60 13.12 10.18
C PHE A 268 -11.26 12.29 8.94
N SER A 269 -11.13 10.97 9.06
CA SER A 269 -10.90 10.09 7.91
C SER A 269 -11.98 10.23 6.84
N VAL A 270 -13.27 10.27 7.21
CA VAL A 270 -14.36 10.45 6.23
C VAL A 270 -14.32 11.83 5.59
N MET A 271 -14.04 12.88 6.37
CA MET A 271 -13.90 14.24 5.84
C MET A 271 -12.72 14.35 4.87
N SER A 272 -11.59 13.69 5.18
CA SER A 272 -10.43 13.63 4.30
C SER A 272 -10.74 12.87 3.00
N ILE A 273 -11.47 11.76 3.06
CA ILE A 273 -11.91 11.03 1.85
C ILE A 273 -12.79 11.93 0.98
N GLY A 274 -13.81 12.58 1.55
CA GLY A 274 -14.68 13.49 0.81
C GLY A 274 -13.94 14.68 0.20
N LEU A 275 -12.91 15.21 0.88
CA LEU A 275 -12.06 16.26 0.32
C LEU A 275 -11.25 15.76 -0.88
N ILE A 276 -10.64 14.58 -0.78
CA ILE A 276 -9.86 13.98 -1.87
C ILE A 276 -10.75 13.72 -3.10
N GLU A 277 -11.94 13.15 -2.90
CA GLU A 277 -12.92 12.91 -3.95
C GLU A 277 -13.39 14.22 -4.61
N LEU A 278 -13.63 15.25 -3.82
CA LEU A 278 -13.99 16.58 -4.33
C LEU A 278 -12.86 17.17 -5.18
N ILE A 279 -11.61 17.09 -4.73
CA ILE A 279 -10.46 17.56 -5.51
C ILE A 279 -10.35 16.76 -6.82
N PHE A 280 -10.53 15.44 -6.78
CA PHE A 280 -10.56 14.61 -7.99
C PHE A 280 -11.65 15.07 -8.96
N PHE A 281 -12.87 15.33 -8.47
CA PHE A 281 -13.97 15.83 -9.29
C PHE A 281 -13.66 17.20 -9.93
N ILE A 282 -13.06 18.12 -9.17
CA ILE A 282 -12.64 19.43 -9.68
C ILE A 282 -11.57 19.27 -10.78
N LEU A 283 -10.58 18.40 -10.57
CA LEU A 283 -9.57 18.13 -11.61
C LEU A 283 -10.18 17.45 -12.84
N ALA A 284 -11.17 16.58 -12.66
CA ALA A 284 -11.92 15.98 -13.77
C ALA A 284 -12.66 17.06 -14.57
N ALA A 285 -13.25 18.05 -13.90
CA ALA A 285 -13.97 19.15 -14.54
C ALA A 285 -13.05 20.04 -15.41
N PHE A 286 -11.75 20.12 -15.14
CA PHE A 286 -10.83 20.84 -16.01
C PHE A 286 -10.76 20.26 -17.44
N LYS A 287 -11.19 19.02 -17.65
CA LYS A 287 -11.34 18.46 -19.00
C LYS A 287 -12.31 19.26 -19.88
N LEU A 288 -13.27 19.99 -19.28
CA LEU A 288 -14.22 20.85 -20.00
C LEU A 288 -13.56 22.03 -20.73
N GLN A 289 -12.32 22.40 -20.38
CA GLN A 289 -11.58 23.47 -21.06
C GLN A 289 -11.08 23.04 -22.45
N ASP A 290 -11.05 21.74 -22.75
CA ASP A 290 -10.59 21.20 -24.02
C ASP A 290 -11.68 21.29 -25.09
N LEU A 291 -11.60 22.32 -25.93
CA LEU A 291 -12.63 22.66 -26.93
C LEU A 291 -12.60 21.76 -28.19
N HIS A 292 -11.59 20.90 -28.36
CA HIS A 292 -11.45 20.10 -29.60
C HIS A 292 -12.58 19.08 -29.81
N LEU A 293 -13.21 18.59 -28.74
CA LEU A 293 -14.29 17.57 -28.78
C LEU A 293 -15.49 17.95 -27.90
N TRP A 294 -15.76 19.26 -27.77
CA TRP A 294 -16.74 19.79 -26.80
C TRP A 294 -18.15 19.16 -26.90
N TYR A 295 -18.62 18.82 -28.11
CA TYR A 295 -19.91 18.16 -28.33
C TYR A 295 -20.06 16.80 -27.64
N PHE A 296 -18.96 16.06 -27.45
CA PHE A 296 -18.97 14.77 -26.74
C PHE A 296 -18.55 14.92 -25.28
N VAL A 297 -17.55 15.78 -25.02
CA VAL A 297 -16.96 15.96 -23.69
C VAL A 297 -17.96 16.61 -22.72
N ILE A 298 -18.69 17.65 -23.13
CA ILE A 298 -19.58 18.38 -22.22
C ILE A 298 -20.79 17.51 -21.81
N PRO A 299 -21.54 16.87 -22.74
CA PRO A 299 -22.65 16.01 -22.35
C PRO A 299 -22.18 14.76 -21.59
N GLY A 300 -21.06 14.16 -22.00
CA GLY A 300 -20.46 13.02 -21.31
C GLY A 300 -20.11 13.36 -19.86
N PHE A 301 -19.33 14.42 -19.65
CA PHE A 301 -18.97 14.87 -18.31
C PHE A 301 -20.19 15.27 -17.49
N SER A 302 -21.20 15.91 -18.09
CA SER A 302 -22.42 16.30 -17.36
C SER A 302 -23.20 15.09 -16.86
N ILE A 303 -23.46 14.09 -17.72
CA ILE A 303 -24.21 12.89 -17.35
C ILE A 303 -23.43 12.06 -16.31
N PHE A 304 -22.17 11.75 -16.61
CA PHE A 304 -21.35 10.91 -15.72
C PHE A 304 -20.94 11.65 -14.45
N GLY A 305 -20.73 12.96 -14.50
CA GLY A 305 -20.40 13.79 -13.35
C GLY A 305 -21.57 13.95 -12.37
N ILE A 306 -22.79 14.16 -12.87
CA ILE A 306 -23.99 14.17 -12.02
C ILE A 306 -24.21 12.80 -11.39
N PHE A 307 -24.10 11.73 -12.17
CA PHE A 307 -24.22 10.36 -11.66
C PHE A 307 -23.17 10.07 -10.59
N TRP A 308 -21.90 10.42 -10.85
CA TRP A 308 -20.81 10.31 -9.90
C TRP A 308 -21.11 11.07 -8.60
N LEU A 309 -21.58 12.31 -8.68
CA LEU A 309 -21.88 13.14 -7.51
C LEU A 309 -22.99 12.53 -6.64
N ILE A 310 -24.05 11.99 -7.27
CA ILE A 310 -25.11 11.27 -6.55
C ILE A 310 -24.54 10.04 -5.82
N CYS A 311 -23.76 9.21 -6.53
CA CYS A 311 -23.13 8.03 -5.95
C CYS A 311 -22.21 8.37 -4.78
N HIS A 312 -21.41 9.43 -4.89
CA HIS A 312 -20.41 9.80 -3.88
C HIS A 312 -21.02 10.50 -2.66
N ILE A 313 -22.10 11.27 -2.84
CA ILE A 313 -22.88 11.75 -1.69
C ILE A 313 -23.45 10.56 -0.90
N ILE A 314 -24.01 9.56 -1.59
CA ILE A 314 -24.51 8.35 -0.94
C ILE A 314 -23.35 7.60 -0.26
N PHE A 315 -22.21 7.46 -0.93
CA PHE A 315 -21.01 6.83 -0.38
C PHE A 315 -20.57 7.50 0.94
N LEU A 316 -20.42 8.83 0.97
CA LEU A 316 -20.05 9.57 2.18
C LEU A 316 -21.09 9.41 3.30
N ILE A 317 -22.39 9.45 2.97
CA ILE A 317 -23.46 9.18 3.94
C ILE A 317 -23.34 7.76 4.49
N THR A 318 -23.06 6.76 3.65
CA THR A 318 -22.92 5.36 4.10
C THR A 318 -21.70 5.17 5.01
N LEU A 319 -20.55 5.76 4.70
CA LEU A 319 -19.36 5.73 5.56
C LEU A 319 -19.62 6.44 6.90
N TRP A 320 -20.29 7.59 6.86
CA TRP A 320 -20.66 8.32 8.07
C TRP A 320 -21.64 7.53 8.96
N GLY A 321 -22.65 6.91 8.33
CA GLY A 321 -23.61 6.04 8.98
C GLY A 321 -22.95 4.80 9.60
N PHE A 322 -22.01 4.17 8.89
CA PHE A 322 -21.20 3.07 9.40
C PHE A 322 -20.46 3.46 10.69
N HIS A 323 -19.75 4.59 10.68
CA HIS A 323 -19.01 5.05 11.84
C HIS A 323 -19.89 5.42 13.03
N THR A 324 -21.07 5.97 12.76
CA THR A 324 -22.04 6.28 13.81
C THR A 324 -22.50 4.99 14.49
N LYS A 325 -22.90 3.97 13.70
CA LYS A 325 -23.27 2.64 14.23
C LYS A 325 -22.11 1.96 14.96
N LEU A 326 -20.89 2.05 14.43
CA LEU A 326 -19.70 1.48 15.06
C LEU A 326 -19.40 2.16 16.41
N ASN A 327 -19.61 3.47 16.50
CA ASN A 327 -19.45 4.20 17.75
C ASN A 327 -20.44 3.74 18.82
N ASP A 328 -21.69 3.46 18.43
CA ASP A 328 -22.68 2.92 19.36
C ASP A 328 -22.36 1.47 19.78
N CYS A 329 -21.76 0.67 18.89
CA CYS A 329 -21.22 -0.64 19.24
C CYS A 329 -20.09 -0.51 20.27
N HIS A 330 -19.16 0.44 20.08
CA HIS A 330 -18.09 0.71 21.04
C HIS A 330 -18.63 1.16 22.40
N LYS A 331 -19.64 2.03 22.45
CA LYS A 331 -20.27 2.43 23.73
C LYS A 331 -20.83 1.24 24.51
N VAL A 332 -21.47 0.29 23.82
CA VAL A 332 -22.00 -0.93 24.44
C VAL A 332 -20.87 -1.88 24.85
N TYR A 333 -19.84 -2.02 24.01
CA TYR A 333 -18.66 -2.83 24.31
C TYR A 333 -17.91 -2.33 25.55
N TYR A 334 -17.72 -1.01 25.68
CA TYR A 334 -17.05 -0.44 26.85
C TYR A 334 -17.91 -0.47 28.12
N SER A 335 -19.25 -0.46 28.00
CA SER A 335 -20.14 -0.58 29.17
C SER A 335 -20.29 -2.02 29.66
N HIS A 336 -20.17 -3.02 28.79
CA HIS A 336 -20.28 -4.44 29.11
C HIS A 336 -18.91 -5.13 28.94
N ARG A 337 -18.01 -4.88 29.90
CA ARG A 337 -16.59 -5.28 29.84
C ARG A 337 -16.34 -6.78 30.10
N THR A 338 -17.38 -7.53 30.50
CA THR A 338 -17.31 -8.95 30.84
C THR A 338 -17.81 -9.80 29.66
N ASP A 339 -16.88 -10.48 28.96
CA ASP A 339 -17.09 -11.56 27.97
C ASP A 339 -17.69 -11.28 26.57
N ASN A 340 -18.02 -10.05 26.22
CA ASN A 340 -18.57 -9.75 24.89
C ASN A 340 -17.50 -9.25 23.92
N SER A 341 -17.16 -10.03 22.89
CA SER A 341 -16.33 -9.56 21.79
C SER A 341 -17.05 -8.48 20.96
N LEU A 342 -16.29 -7.52 20.42
CA LEU A 342 -16.83 -6.44 19.57
C LEU A 342 -17.65 -7.02 18.41
N ASP A 343 -17.21 -8.13 17.84
CA ASP A 343 -17.86 -8.84 16.74
C ASP A 343 -19.29 -9.28 17.10
N ARG A 344 -19.52 -9.75 18.33
CA ARG A 344 -20.86 -10.12 18.83
C ARG A 344 -21.75 -8.89 18.98
N VAL A 345 -21.20 -7.77 19.46
CA VAL A 345 -21.93 -6.51 19.60
C VAL A 345 -22.29 -5.93 18.22
N MET A 346 -21.38 -6.00 17.25
CA MET A 346 -21.64 -5.57 15.87
C MET A 346 -22.73 -6.44 15.22
N ALA A 347 -22.71 -7.76 15.43
CA ALA A 347 -23.74 -8.66 14.94
C ALA A 347 -25.11 -8.36 15.56
N SER A 348 -25.18 -8.14 16.88
CA SER A 348 -26.45 -7.85 17.58
C SER A 348 -27.07 -6.51 17.21
N LYS A 349 -26.25 -5.51 16.83
CA LYS A 349 -26.70 -4.20 16.35
C LYS A 349 -27.01 -4.17 14.84
N GLY A 350 -27.05 -5.33 14.18
CA GLY A 350 -27.43 -5.43 12.77
C GLY A 350 -26.40 -4.85 11.80
N MET A 351 -25.12 -4.78 12.19
CA MET A 351 -24.06 -4.24 11.33
C MET A 351 -23.89 -5.08 10.06
N ARG A 352 -24.13 -6.40 10.13
CA ARG A 352 -24.09 -7.30 8.96
C ARG A 352 -25.01 -6.82 7.83
N HIS A 353 -26.28 -6.58 8.14
CA HIS A 353 -27.27 -6.19 7.13
C HIS A 353 -26.94 -4.82 6.54
N PHE A 354 -26.46 -3.90 7.37
CA PHE A 354 -25.97 -2.61 6.92
C PHE A 354 -24.80 -2.78 5.93
N CYS A 355 -23.79 -3.58 6.28
CA CYS A 355 -22.64 -3.85 5.42
C CYS A 355 -23.04 -4.49 4.08
N LEU A 356 -23.96 -5.46 4.05
CA LEU A 356 -24.41 -6.11 2.81
C LEU A 356 -25.14 -5.15 1.85
N ILE A 357 -25.90 -4.19 2.39
CA ILE A 357 -26.54 -3.15 1.57
C ILE A 357 -25.50 -2.14 1.11
N SER A 358 -24.65 -1.66 2.03
CA SER A 358 -23.61 -0.68 1.74
C SER A 358 -22.60 -1.17 0.70
N GLU A 359 -22.24 -2.46 0.72
CA GLU A 359 -21.36 -3.09 -0.27
C GLU A 359 -21.82 -2.79 -1.70
N ARG A 360 -23.11 -3.01 -2.00
CA ARG A 360 -23.68 -2.77 -3.33
C ARG A 360 -23.64 -1.29 -3.72
N LEU A 361 -23.89 -0.40 -2.76
CA LEU A 361 -23.86 1.06 -2.98
C LEU A 361 -22.43 1.56 -3.26
N VAL A 362 -21.45 1.09 -2.48
CA VAL A 362 -20.05 1.45 -2.68
C VAL A 362 -19.52 0.91 -4.02
N PHE A 363 -19.98 -0.28 -4.45
CA PHE A 363 -19.65 -0.81 -5.77
C PHE A 363 -20.08 0.14 -6.91
N PHE A 364 -21.26 0.75 -6.81
CA PHE A 364 -21.69 1.76 -7.78
C PHE A 364 -20.83 3.03 -7.74
N SER A 365 -20.38 3.45 -6.54
CA SER A 365 -19.40 4.55 -6.41
C SER A 365 -18.13 4.24 -7.19
N LEU A 366 -17.56 3.05 -6.99
CA LEU A 366 -16.33 2.60 -7.66
C LEU A 366 -16.46 2.52 -9.17
N LEU A 367 -17.58 1.99 -9.65
CA LEU A 367 -17.88 1.99 -11.07
C LEU A 367 -18.00 3.42 -11.61
N SER A 368 -18.68 4.31 -10.89
CA SER A 368 -18.85 5.71 -11.31
C SER A 368 -17.51 6.46 -11.36
N THR A 369 -16.59 6.22 -10.42
CA THR A 369 -15.23 6.81 -10.43
C THR A 369 -14.41 6.30 -11.60
N THR A 370 -14.49 5.00 -11.90
CA THR A 370 -13.81 4.40 -13.06
C THR A 370 -14.31 5.01 -14.37
N VAL A 371 -15.64 5.15 -14.52
CA VAL A 371 -16.27 5.75 -15.71
C VAL A 371 -15.93 7.23 -15.83
N LEU A 372 -16.05 8.01 -14.75
CA LEU A 372 -15.73 9.43 -14.77
C LEU A 372 -14.24 9.65 -15.07
N GLY A 373 -13.36 8.84 -14.50
CA GLY A 373 -11.92 8.87 -14.77
C GLY A 373 -11.59 8.56 -16.23
N ALA A 374 -12.26 7.58 -16.84
CA ALA A 374 -12.09 7.24 -18.24
C ALA A 374 -12.59 8.34 -19.19
N VAL A 375 -13.78 8.90 -18.94
CA VAL A 375 -14.35 9.98 -19.77
C VAL A 375 -13.57 11.28 -19.62
N SER A 376 -13.06 11.56 -18.41
CA SER A 376 -12.33 12.78 -18.09
C SER A 376 -10.81 12.61 -18.22
N TRP A 377 -10.35 11.59 -18.95
CA TRP A 377 -8.93 11.24 -19.00
C TRP A 377 -8.09 12.38 -19.58
N GLN A 378 -7.05 12.77 -18.84
CA GLN A 378 -6.17 13.89 -19.16
C GLN A 378 -4.72 13.42 -19.27
N PRO A 379 -4.18 13.20 -20.49
CA PRO A 379 -2.84 12.62 -20.67
C PRO A 379 -1.70 13.55 -20.24
N SER A 380 -1.94 14.86 -20.18
CA SER A 380 -0.92 15.87 -19.85
C SER A 380 -0.89 16.28 -18.38
N ILE A 381 -1.84 15.82 -17.55
CA ILE A 381 -1.99 16.27 -16.17
C ILE A 381 -1.66 15.12 -15.21
N GLY A 382 -0.42 15.09 -14.74
CA GLY A 382 0.05 14.08 -13.78
C GLY A 382 -0.70 14.11 -12.44
N THR A 383 -1.18 15.28 -11.97
CA THR A 383 -1.96 15.39 -10.72
C THR A 383 -3.30 14.67 -10.81
N PHE A 384 -3.98 14.73 -11.96
CA PHE A 384 -5.23 14.00 -12.21
C PHE A 384 -5.00 12.50 -12.17
N MET A 385 -3.95 12.00 -12.85
CA MET A 385 -3.60 10.58 -12.84
C MET A 385 -3.26 10.09 -11.42
N SER A 386 -2.47 10.84 -10.65
CA SER A 386 -2.15 10.46 -9.27
C SER A 386 -3.39 10.46 -8.36
N LEU A 387 -4.29 11.44 -8.48
CA LEU A 387 -5.53 11.45 -7.71
C LEU A 387 -6.46 10.30 -8.09
N PHE A 388 -6.58 9.98 -9.38
CA PHE A 388 -7.32 8.80 -9.82
C PHE A 388 -6.77 7.51 -9.18
N LEU A 389 -5.44 7.37 -9.15
CA LEU A 389 -4.77 6.24 -8.49
C LEU A 389 -4.86 6.27 -6.95
N ILE A 390 -5.19 7.41 -6.34
CA ILE A 390 -5.49 7.53 -4.89
C ILE A 390 -6.94 7.11 -4.59
N VAL A 391 -7.89 7.60 -5.39
CA VAL A 391 -9.32 7.41 -5.14
C VAL A 391 -9.73 5.94 -5.31
N LEU A 392 -9.23 5.25 -6.34
CA LEU A 392 -9.53 3.84 -6.59
C LEU A 392 -9.24 2.90 -5.38
N PRO A 393 -8.02 2.89 -4.78
CA PRO A 393 -7.76 2.08 -3.60
C PRO A 393 -8.55 2.53 -2.37
N LEU A 394 -8.89 3.82 -2.21
CA LEU A 394 -9.73 4.30 -1.10
C LEU A 394 -11.14 3.70 -1.16
N GLU A 395 -11.79 3.79 -2.32
CA GLU A 395 -13.13 3.23 -2.53
C GLU A 395 -13.10 1.69 -2.47
N SER A 396 -12.05 1.07 -3.02
CA SER A 396 -11.82 -0.38 -2.95
C SER A 396 -11.69 -0.87 -1.51
N MET A 397 -10.95 -0.16 -0.66
CA MET A 397 -10.85 -0.49 0.77
C MET A 397 -12.20 -0.35 1.47
N ALA A 398 -12.97 0.71 1.18
CA ALA A 398 -14.30 0.87 1.76
C ALA A 398 -15.26 -0.26 1.32
N HIS A 399 -15.23 -0.63 0.04
CA HIS A 399 -15.98 -1.77 -0.48
C HIS A 399 -15.54 -3.08 0.19
N GLY A 400 -14.21 -3.31 0.29
CA GLY A 400 -13.62 -4.48 0.93
C GLY A 400 -14.04 -4.60 2.40
N LEU A 401 -14.02 -3.50 3.15
CA LEU A 401 -14.49 -3.45 4.53
C LEU A 401 -15.95 -3.91 4.65
N PHE A 402 -16.85 -3.39 3.82
CA PHE A 402 -18.26 -3.76 3.85
C PHE A 402 -18.50 -5.21 3.41
N HIS A 403 -17.83 -5.65 2.36
CA HIS A 403 -17.92 -7.03 1.86
C HIS A 403 -17.44 -8.04 2.92
N GLU A 404 -16.27 -7.80 3.52
CA GLU A 404 -15.69 -8.71 4.49
C GLU A 404 -16.47 -8.72 5.81
N LEU A 405 -16.90 -7.56 6.32
CA LEU A 405 -17.73 -7.51 7.52
C LEU A 405 -19.13 -8.08 7.29
N GLY A 406 -19.75 -7.82 6.13
CA GLY A 406 -21.06 -8.36 5.78
C GLY A 406 -21.07 -9.88 5.63
N SER A 407 -19.94 -10.46 5.20
CA SER A 407 -19.76 -11.91 5.09
C SER A 407 -19.32 -12.59 6.38
N CYS A 408 -18.57 -11.91 7.25
CA CYS A 408 -18.01 -12.51 8.48
C CYS A 408 -18.85 -12.30 9.74
N LEU A 409 -19.56 -11.17 9.86
CA LEU A 409 -20.47 -10.97 10.99
C LEU A 409 -21.65 -11.93 10.84
N GLY A 410 -21.88 -12.80 11.82
CA GLY A 410 -23.01 -13.73 11.75
C GLY A 410 -24.37 -13.03 11.85
N GLY A 411 -25.44 -13.82 11.67
CA GLY A 411 -26.81 -13.32 11.70
C GLY A 411 -27.19 -12.70 13.04
N THR A 412 -28.26 -11.91 13.04
CA THR A 412 -28.97 -11.48 14.26
C THR A 412 -29.14 -12.66 15.23
N SER A 413 -29.16 -12.37 16.52
CA SER A 413 -29.09 -13.27 17.71
C SER A 413 -29.78 -14.65 17.67
N VAL A 414 -30.64 -14.94 16.69
CA VAL A 414 -31.27 -16.24 16.46
C VAL A 414 -30.40 -17.18 15.59
N GLY A 415 -29.56 -16.65 14.69
CA GLY A 415 -28.80 -17.46 13.72
C GLY A 415 -27.54 -18.14 14.28
N TYR A 416 -26.92 -17.58 15.32
CA TYR A 416 -25.75 -18.19 15.97
C TYR A 416 -26.09 -19.39 16.85
N ALA A 417 -27.36 -19.57 17.22
CA ALA A 417 -27.79 -20.80 17.89
C ALA A 417 -27.80 -22.01 16.94
N VAL A 418 -27.78 -21.78 15.61
CA VAL A 418 -27.96 -22.85 14.61
C VAL A 418 -26.75 -23.00 13.68
N VAL A 419 -25.98 -21.93 13.40
CA VAL A 419 -24.86 -22.01 12.45
C VAL A 419 -23.64 -21.26 12.99
N ILE A 420 -22.64 -22.01 13.45
CA ILE A 420 -21.30 -21.51 13.71
C ILE A 420 -20.61 -21.30 12.34
N PRO A 421 -20.16 -20.07 12.01
CA PRO A 421 -19.34 -19.87 10.82
C PRO A 421 -17.99 -20.57 11.00
N THR A 422 -17.64 -21.43 10.04
CA THR A 422 -16.41 -22.24 9.99
C THR A 422 -15.11 -21.44 10.02
N ASN A 423 -15.16 -20.12 9.91
CA ASN A 423 -14.00 -19.23 9.96
C ASN A 423 -13.43 -19.04 11.37
N PHE A 424 -14.10 -19.54 12.42
CA PHE A 424 -13.61 -19.49 13.81
C PHE A 424 -12.89 -20.77 14.25
N CYS A 425 -12.82 -21.81 13.41
CA CYS A 425 -12.00 -22.98 13.69
C CYS A 425 -10.55 -22.68 13.26
N ARG A 426 -9.73 -22.22 14.21
CA ARG A 426 -8.28 -22.41 14.15
C ARG A 426 -8.01 -23.87 14.53
N ASN A 427 -7.28 -24.59 13.68
CA ASN A 427 -6.36 -25.63 14.14
C ASN A 427 -5.05 -24.95 14.55
#